data_AF-A0A1F6X0D5-F1
#
_entry.id   AF-A0A1F6X0D5-F1
#
_cell.length_a   1.000
_cell.length_b   1.000
_cell.length_c   1.000
_cell.angle_alpha   90.00
_cell.angle_beta   90.00
_cell.angle_gamma   90.00
#
_symmetry.space_group_name_H-M   'P 1'
#
loop_
_entity.id
_entity.type
_entity.pdbx_description
1 polymer ?
#
loop_
_entity_poly.entity_id
_entity_poly.type
_entity_poly.pdbx_seq_one_letter_code
_entity_poly.pdbx_strand_id
1 'polypeptide(L)'
;MNENKINDFINSFSNEILQESGVSTEGTETSKRLLEEVENRVVARLFLEMVALLTPEQASRVTKDISEDDTDPAKLMESMGHEIPEFHIRMAKALQSLRGELIEDFKKLTEQK
;
A
#
# COMPACT_ATOMS: atom_id res chain seq x y z
N MET A 1 19.37 -9.34 -0.59
CA MET A 1 17.94 -9.12 -0.84
C MET A 1 17.85 -7.89 -1.72
N ASN A 2 17.22 -7.98 -2.91
CA ASN A 2 17.13 -6.88 -3.88
C ASN A 2 16.24 -5.74 -3.37
N GLU A 3 16.67 -4.50 -3.62
CA GLU A 3 16.11 -3.21 -3.18
C GLU A 3 14.73 -2.84 -3.80
N ASN A 4 13.86 -3.79 -4.18
CA ASN A 4 12.60 -3.47 -4.88
C ASN A 4 11.35 -4.27 -4.43
N LYS A 5 11.40 -5.03 -3.32
CA LYS A 5 10.32 -5.99 -3.02
C LYS A 5 8.98 -5.37 -2.64
N ILE A 6 8.93 -4.23 -1.93
CA ILE A 6 7.64 -3.66 -1.50
C ILE A 6 6.97 -2.94 -2.67
N ASN A 7 7.73 -2.18 -3.46
CA ASN A 7 7.19 -1.52 -4.65
C ASN A 7 6.72 -2.53 -5.70
N ASP A 8 7.49 -3.59 -5.97
CA ASP A 8 7.07 -4.67 -6.88
C ASP A 8 5.79 -5.37 -6.38
N PHE A 9 5.69 -5.58 -5.06
CA PHE A 9 4.50 -6.13 -4.44
C PHE A 9 3.28 -5.21 -4.57
N ILE A 10 3.42 -3.93 -4.25
CA ILE A 10 2.35 -2.93 -4.36
C ILE A 10 1.86 -2.84 -5.81
N ASN A 11 2.78 -2.79 -6.77
CA ASN A 11 2.45 -2.76 -8.19
C ASN A 11 1.69 -4.01 -8.63
N SER A 12 2.17 -5.21 -8.24
CA SER A 12 1.48 -6.46 -8.56
C SER A 12 0.09 -6.52 -7.96
N PHE A 13 -0.03 -6.19 -6.67
CA PHE A 13 -1.30 -6.20 -5.93
C PHE A 13 -2.30 -5.21 -6.52
N SER A 14 -1.85 -4.01 -6.88
CA SER A 14 -2.71 -2.96 -7.43
C SER A 14 -3.26 -3.33 -8.81
N ASN A 15 -2.43 -3.97 -9.65
CA ASN A 15 -2.86 -4.49 -10.94
C ASN A 15 -3.90 -5.62 -10.81
N GLU A 16 -3.73 -6.53 -9.85
CA GLU A 16 -4.71 -7.59 -9.59
C GLU A 16 -6.08 -7.01 -9.17
N ILE A 17 -6.08 -5.99 -8.29
CA ILE A 17 -7.31 -5.32 -7.82
C ILE A 17 -8.08 -4.74 -9.01
N LEU A 18 -7.40 -4.01 -9.90
CA LEU A 18 -8.04 -3.38 -11.05
C LEU A 18 -8.63 -4.42 -12.01
N GLN A 19 -7.89 -5.51 -12.27
CA GLN A 19 -8.38 -6.62 -13.10
C GLN A 19 -9.62 -7.29 -12.49
N GLU A 20 -9.61 -7.60 -11.20
CA GLU A 20 -10.76 -8.21 -10.50
C GLU A 20 -11.98 -7.28 -10.39
N SER A 21 -11.73 -5.97 -10.46
CA SER A 21 -12.77 -4.93 -10.49
C SER A 21 -13.38 -4.72 -11.88
N GLY A 22 -12.87 -5.40 -12.91
CA GLY A 22 -13.30 -5.22 -14.30
C GLY A 22 -12.85 -3.90 -14.92
N VAL A 23 -11.87 -3.22 -14.31
CA VAL A 23 -11.28 -2.00 -14.86
C VAL A 23 -10.25 -2.43 -15.91
N SER A 24 -10.46 -2.01 -17.17
CA SER A 24 -9.43 -2.20 -18.20
C SER A 24 -8.17 -1.43 -17.82
N THR A 25 -7.04 -2.13 -17.73
CA THR A 25 -5.72 -1.52 -17.49
C THR A 25 -5.10 -0.94 -18.76
N GLU A 26 -5.84 -0.91 -19.89
CA GLU A 26 -5.38 -0.41 -21.18
C GLU A 26 -5.12 1.11 -21.17
N GLY A 27 -4.03 1.56 -20.53
CA GLY A 27 -3.35 2.83 -20.75
C GLY A 27 -4.17 4.13 -20.64
N THR A 28 -5.47 4.06 -20.33
CA THR A 28 -6.36 5.20 -20.26
C THR A 28 -5.96 6.09 -19.09
N GLU A 29 -6.22 7.39 -19.20
CA GLU A 29 -5.96 8.30 -18.08
C GLU A 29 -6.79 7.93 -16.83
N THR A 30 -7.96 7.31 -17.03
CA THR A 30 -8.78 6.79 -15.93
C THR A 30 -8.09 5.62 -15.23
N SER A 31 -7.57 4.64 -15.97
CA SER A 31 -6.91 3.48 -15.37
C SER A 31 -5.61 3.86 -14.65
N LYS A 32 -4.88 4.87 -15.15
CA LYS A 32 -3.70 5.42 -14.44
C LYS A 32 -4.08 6.06 -13.11
N ARG A 33 -5.11 6.91 -13.08
CA ARG A 33 -5.58 7.54 -11.84
C ARG A 33 -6.10 6.51 -10.83
N LEU A 34 -6.81 5.48 -11.30
CA LEU A 34 -7.28 4.40 -10.42
C LEU A 34 -6.11 3.57 -9.87
N LEU A 35 -5.08 3.32 -10.67
CA LEU A 35 -3.87 2.63 -10.20
C LEU A 35 -3.16 3.45 -9.12
N GLU A 36 -2.92 4.74 -9.36
CA GLU A 36 -2.32 5.65 -8.36
C GLU A 36 -3.15 5.69 -7.06
N GLU A 37 -4.47 5.71 -7.16
CA GLU A 37 -5.36 5.67 -6.00
C GLU A 37 -5.23 4.34 -5.23
N VAL A 38 -5.15 3.21 -5.92
CA VAL A 38 -4.94 1.90 -5.29
C VAL A 38 -3.60 1.89 -4.55
N GLU A 39 -2.53 2.31 -5.22
CA GLU A 39 -1.18 2.34 -4.67
C GLU A 39 -1.12 3.22 -3.42
N ASN A 40 -1.71 4.42 -3.46
CA ASN A 40 -1.79 5.32 -2.30
C ASN A 40 -2.55 4.70 -1.13
N ARG A 41 -3.70 4.06 -1.37
CA ARG A 41 -4.48 3.39 -0.31
C ARG A 41 -3.73 2.19 0.28
N VAL A 42 -3.02 1.42 -0.55
CA VAL A 42 -2.18 0.30 -0.10
C VAL A 42 -1.04 0.81 0.77
N VAL A 43 -0.27 1.80 0.30
CA VAL A 43 0.83 2.39 1.06
C VAL A 43 0.34 2.93 2.40
N ALA A 44 -0.75 3.70 2.40
CA ALA A 44 -1.31 4.26 3.62
C ALA A 44 -1.73 3.16 4.62
N ARG A 45 -2.39 2.10 4.16
CA ARG A 45 -2.82 1.00 5.03
C ARG A 45 -1.63 0.25 5.63
N LEU A 46 -0.63 -0.07 4.81
CA LEU A 46 0.59 -0.73 5.26
C LEU A 46 1.34 0.11 6.27
N PHE A 47 1.44 1.41 6.02
CA PHE A 47 2.11 2.34 6.91
C PHE A 47 1.45 2.40 8.28
N LEU A 48 0.11 2.46 8.32
CA LEU A 48 -0.63 2.44 9.59
C LEU A 48 -0.43 1.15 10.39
N GLU A 49 -0.42 -0.01 9.73
CA GLU A 49 -0.16 -1.29 10.39
C GLU A 49 1.28 -1.38 10.91
N MET A 50 2.24 -0.84 10.17
CA MET A 50 3.62 -0.74 10.62
C MET A 50 3.71 0.13 11.87
N VAL A 51 3.15 1.34 11.83
CA VAL A 51 3.17 2.29 12.95
C VAL A 51 2.54 1.68 14.20
N ALA A 52 1.46 0.92 14.04
CA ALA A 52 0.79 0.23 15.16
C ALA A 52 1.64 -0.87 15.82
N LEU A 53 2.72 -1.32 15.16
CA LEU A 53 3.66 -2.32 15.68
C LEU A 53 4.95 -1.71 16.22
N LEU A 54 5.14 -0.40 16.07
CA LEU A 54 6.36 0.27 16.53
C LEU A 54 6.38 0.39 18.05
N THR A 55 7.56 0.20 18.61
CA THR A 55 7.85 0.69 19.95
C THR A 55 7.83 2.23 19.98
N PRO A 56 7.64 2.88 21.15
CA PRO A 56 7.66 4.34 21.24
C PRO A 56 8.94 4.97 20.69
N GLU A 57 10.09 4.30 20.86
CA GLU A 57 11.38 4.75 20.33
C GLU A 57 11.43 4.69 18.80
N GLN A 58 10.96 3.59 18.20
CA GLN A 58 10.85 3.47 16.74
C GLN A 58 9.83 4.47 16.16
N ALA A 59 8.67 4.64 16.80
CA ALA A 59 7.67 5.61 16.37
C ALA A 59 8.22 7.05 16.40
N SER A 60 9.03 7.38 17.40
CA SER A 60 9.71 8.68 17.47
C SER A 60 10.71 8.87 16.32
N ARG A 61 11.44 7.82 15.92
CA ARG A 61 12.36 7.87 14.77
C ARG A 61 11.58 8.08 13.47
N VAL A 62 10.55 7.29 13.22
CA VAL A 62 9.68 7.43 12.03
C VAL A 62 9.07 8.81 11.92
N THR A 63 8.53 9.33 13.03
CA THR A 63 7.89 10.65 13.03
C THR A 63 8.90 11.73 12.64
N LYS A 64 10.15 11.61 13.11
CA LYS A 64 11.22 12.53 12.77
C LYS A 64 11.61 12.42 11.29
N ASP A 65 11.84 11.20 10.81
CA ASP A 65 12.25 10.92 9.41
C ASP A 65 11.19 11.37 8.38
N ILE A 66 9.90 11.32 8.73
CA ILE A 66 8.82 11.84 7.89
C ILE A 66 8.76 13.37 7.93
N SER A 67 8.98 13.97 9.10
CA SER A 67 8.89 15.43 9.26
C SER A 67 10.08 16.22 8.70
N GLU A 68 11.27 15.62 8.67
CA GLU A 68 12.51 16.31 8.30
C GLU A 68 12.96 16.01 6.86
N ASP A 69 12.74 14.79 6.35
CA ASP A 69 13.32 14.33 5.08
C ASP A 69 12.30 14.14 3.94
N ASP A 70 11.02 14.45 4.17
CA ASP A 70 9.91 14.21 3.22
C ASP A 70 9.95 12.77 2.68
N THR A 71 10.29 11.83 3.58
CA THR A 71 10.61 10.46 3.21
C THR A 71 9.36 9.72 2.76
N ASP A 72 9.41 9.14 1.57
CA ASP A 72 8.39 8.25 1.04
C ASP A 72 8.07 7.12 2.05
N PRO A 73 6.81 7.02 2.53
CA PRO A 73 6.38 5.98 3.46
C PRO A 73 6.75 4.56 3.00
N ALA A 74 6.77 4.28 1.69
CA ALA A 74 7.16 2.97 1.15
C ALA A 74 8.63 2.65 1.44
N LYS A 75 9.54 3.61 1.25
CA LYS A 75 10.97 3.45 1.56
C LYS A 75 11.21 3.27 3.05
N LEU A 76 10.45 4.00 3.86
CA LEU A 76 10.56 3.90 5.30
C LEU A 76 10.11 2.53 5.81
N MET A 77 9.02 1.99 5.25
CA MET A 77 8.58 0.61 5.51
C MET A 77 9.60 -0.45 5.08
N GLU A 78 10.32 -0.24 3.97
CA GLU A 78 11.41 -1.15 3.57
C GLU A 78 12.55 -1.16 4.59
N SER A 79 12.96 0.02 5.06
CA SER A 79 14.05 0.15 6.04
C SER A 79 13.71 -0.52 7.37
N MET A 80 12.47 -0.38 7.82
CA MET A 80 12.03 -0.85 9.13
C MET A 80 11.38 -2.23 9.13
N GLY A 81 10.94 -2.75 7.98
CA GLY A 81 10.26 -4.04 7.89
C GLY A 81 11.11 -5.19 8.42
N HIS A 82 12.44 -5.05 8.42
CA HIS A 82 13.38 -6.00 9.02
C HIS A 82 13.42 -5.93 10.56
N GLU A 83 13.07 -4.80 11.16
CA GLU A 83 13.05 -4.60 12.61
C GLU A 83 11.75 -5.09 13.25
N ILE A 84 10.73 -5.43 12.46
CA ILE A 84 9.39 -5.79 12.93
C ILE A 84 8.98 -7.17 12.37
N PRO A 85 9.37 -8.29 13.02
CA PRO A 85 9.12 -9.64 12.50
C PRO A 85 7.64 -9.95 12.26
N GLU A 86 6.75 -9.36 13.06
CA GLU A 86 5.29 -9.55 12.97
C GLU A 86 4.63 -8.71 11.88
N PHE A 87 5.36 -7.77 11.28
CA PHE A 87 4.83 -6.83 10.29
C PHE A 87 4.27 -7.56 9.07
N HIS A 88 4.98 -8.57 8.56
CA HIS A 88 4.51 -9.36 7.42
C HIS A 88 3.18 -10.11 7.70
N ILE A 89 2.93 -10.51 8.95
CA ILE A 89 1.70 -11.22 9.34
C ILE A 89 0.52 -10.24 9.40
N ARG A 90 0.70 -9.06 10.01
CA ARG A 90 -0.34 -8.01 10.04
C ARG A 90 -0.61 -7.44 8.66
N MET A 91 0.44 -7.24 7.86
CA MET A 91 0.36 -6.80 6.48
C MET A 91 -0.58 -7.68 5.67
N ALA A 92 -0.41 -9.01 5.70
CA ALA A 92 -1.25 -9.93 4.94
C ALA A 92 -2.75 -9.78 5.28
N LYS A 93 -3.09 -9.66 6.56
CA LYS A 93 -4.48 -9.49 7.00
C LYS A 93 -5.06 -8.14 6.60
N ALA A 94 -4.30 -7.07 6.80
CA ALA A 94 -4.73 -5.71 6.46
C ALA A 94 -4.96 -5.54 4.97
N LEU A 95 -4.09 -6.12 4.15
CA LEU A 95 -4.23 -6.11 2.69
C LEU A 95 -5.39 -6.96 2.21
N GLN A 96 -5.68 -8.08 2.86
CA GLN A 96 -6.85 -8.89 2.51
C GLN A 96 -8.16 -8.13 2.73
N SER A 97 -8.29 -7.39 3.83
CA SER A 97 -9.45 -6.53 4.08
C SER A 97 -9.54 -5.41 3.03
N LEU A 98 -8.41 -4.73 2.79
CA LEU A 98 -8.34 -3.64 1.83
C LEU A 98 -8.66 -4.11 0.40
N ARG A 99 -8.26 -5.33 0.02
CA ARG A 99 -8.58 -5.92 -1.28
C ARG A 99 -10.08 -5.98 -1.53
N GLY A 100 -10.84 -6.46 -0.56
CA GLY A 100 -12.31 -6.53 -0.66
C GLY A 100 -12.94 -5.15 -0.83
N GLU A 101 -12.53 -4.19 0.00
CA GLU A 101 -13.02 -2.81 -0.05
C GLU A 101 -12.74 -2.15 -1.41
N LEU A 102 -11.50 -2.25 -1.89
CA LEU A 102 -11.08 -1.67 -3.16
C LEU A 102 -11.84 -2.28 -4.35
N ILE A 103 -12.00 -3.62 -4.37
CA ILE A 103 -12.74 -4.29 -5.45
C ILE A 103 -14.20 -3.84 -5.48
N GLU A 104 -14.85 -3.75 -4.32
CA GLU A 104 -16.23 -3.28 -4.24
C GLU A 104 -16.38 -1.82 -4.67
N ASP A 105 -15.47 -0.95 -4.22
CA ASP A 105 -15.47 0.48 -4.57
C ASP A 105 -15.30 0.67 -6.08
N PHE A 106 -14.35 -0.03 -6.71
CA PHE A 106 -14.09 0.10 -8.14
C PHE A 106 -15.15 -0.58 -9.01
N LYS A 107 -15.76 -1.69 -8.57
CA LYS A 107 -16.94 -2.26 -9.25
C LYS A 107 -18.11 -1.28 -9.27
N LYS A 108 -18.39 -0.59 -8.17
CA LYS A 108 -19.44 0.44 -8.15
C LYS A 108 -19.12 1.58 -9.14
N LEU A 109 -17.86 1.97 -9.26
CA LEU A 109 -17.43 3.00 -10.21
C LEU A 109 -17.54 2.56 -11.68
N THR A 110 -17.36 1.28 -11.98
CA THR A 110 -17.53 0.74 -13.35
C THR A 110 -19.00 0.49 -13.70
N GLU A 111 -19.84 0.10 -12.73
CA GLU A 111 -21.29 -0.12 -12.91
C GLU A 111 -22.11 1.18 -12.97
N GLN A 112 -21.59 2.29 -12.45
CA GLN A 112 -22.23 3.62 -12.52
C GLN A 112 -21.94 4.38 -13.84
N LYS A 113 -21.18 3.80 -14.77
CA LYS A 113 -20.96 4.32 -16.13
C LYS A 113 -21.99 3.78 -17.12
#